data_AF-A0A2S9GSL0-F1
#
_entry.id   AF-A0A2S9GSL0-F1
#
_cell.length_a   1.000
_cell.length_b   1.000
_cell.length_c   1.000
_cell.angle_alpha   90.00
_cell.angle_beta   90.00
_cell.angle_gamma   90.00
#
_symmetry.space_group_name_H-M   'P 1'
#
loop_
_entity.id
_entity.type
_entity.pdbx_description
1 polymer ?
#
loop_
_entity_poly.entity_id
_entity_poly.type
_entity_poly.pdbx_seq_one_letter_code
_entity_poly.pdbx_strand_id
1 'polypeptide(L)' 'MSPSLLKKHAKELGLNISPLCEQKLREEIRNQKERKWNEQHANFITAYNKNIETEGVALQEWRTF' A
#
# COMPACT_ATOMS: atom_id res chain seq x y z
N MET A 1 13.85 5.74 23.94
CA MET A 1 14.51 4.44 24.18
C MET A 1 15.71 4.34 23.25
N SER A 2 16.92 4.10 23.74
CA SER A 2 18.11 3.99 22.87
C SER A 2 18.10 2.69 22.05
N PRO A 3 18.79 2.62 20.91
CA PRO A 3 18.89 1.40 20.10
C PRO A 3 19.45 0.20 20.87
N SER A 4 20.36 0.44 21.81
CA SER A 4 20.93 -0.59 22.68
C SER A 4 19.91 -1.14 23.67
N LEU A 5 19.09 -0.27 24.26
CA LEU A 5 18.06 -0.67 25.21
C LEU A 5 16.91 -1.45 24.54
N LEU A 6 16.53 -1.06 23.31
CA LEU A 6 15.55 -1.79 22.51
C LEU A 6 15.98 -3.24 22.23
N LYS A 7 17.24 -3.43 21.80
CA LYS A 7 17.79 -4.77 21.52
C LYS A 7 17.82 -5.63 22.77
N LYS A 8 18.13 -5.04 23.93
CA LYS A 8 18.14 -5.74 25.22
C LYS A 8 16.73 -6.24 25.58
N HIS A 9 15.73 -5.36 25.53
CA HIS A 9 14.34 -5.74 25.82
C HIS A 9 13.78 -6.78 24.83
N ALA A 10 14.09 -6.64 23.54
CA ALA A 10 13.70 -7.64 22.56
C ALA A 10 14.30 -9.02 22.88
N LYS A 11 15.57 -9.07 23.30
CA LYS A 11 16.22 -10.32 23.75
C LYS A 11 15.56 -10.89 25.01
N GLU A 12 15.26 -10.05 26.00
CA GLU A 12 14.56 -10.45 27.24
C GLU A 12 13.18 -11.05 26.94
N LEU A 13 12.50 -10.57 25.89
CA LEU A 13 11.19 -11.04 25.44
C LEU A 13 11.27 -12.19 24.41
N GLY A 14 12.46 -12.68 24.07
CA GLY A 14 12.64 -13.73 23.05
C GLY A 14 12.26 -13.29 21.62
N LEU A 15 12.20 -11.99 21.35
CA LEU A 15 11.83 -11.45 20.04
C LEU A 15 13.02 -11.50 19.07
N ASN A 16 12.76 -11.98 17.85
CA ASN A 16 13.72 -11.91 16.76
C ASN A 16 13.57 -10.58 16.01
N ILE A 17 14.50 -9.65 16.26
CA ILE A 17 14.46 -8.29 15.72
C ILE A 17 14.60 -8.28 14.20
N SER A 18 15.43 -9.15 13.63
CA SER A 18 15.76 -9.08 12.20
C SER A 18 14.54 -9.34 11.30
N PRO A 19 13.79 -10.46 11.47
CA PRO A 19 12.56 -10.71 10.70
C PRO A 19 11.47 -9.67 10.98
N LEU A 20 11.35 -9.20 12.24
CA LEU A 20 10.36 -8.19 12.60
C LEU A 20 10.64 -6.86 11.89
N CYS A 21 11.89 -6.43 11.87
CA CYS A 21 12.30 -5.23 11.16
C CYS A 21 12.12 -5.39 9.64
N GLU A 22 12.48 -6.53 9.06
CA GLU A 22 12.28 -6.79 7.64
C GLU A 22 10.80 -6.71 7.26
N GLN A 23 9.94 -7.38 8.03
CA GLN A 23 8.49 -7.35 7.80
C GLN A 23 7.96 -5.93 7.85
N LYS A 24 8.31 -5.16 8.89
CA LYS A 24 7.84 -3.78 9.05
C LYS A 24 8.35 -2.87 7.93
N LEU A 25 9.60 -3.07 7.50
CA LEU A 25 10.16 -2.32 6.39
C LEU A 25 9.47 -2.66 5.06
N ARG A 26 9.14 -3.94 4.83
CA ARG A 26 8.40 -4.38 3.65
C ARG A 26 6.98 -3.79 3.61
N GLU A 27 6.29 -3.79 4.74
CA GLU A 27 4.97 -3.15 4.89
C GLU A 27 5.04 -1.66 4.57
N GLU A 28 6.02 -0.94 5.13
CA GLU A 28 6.20 0.49 4.88
C GLU A 28 6.54 0.78 3.41
N ILE A 29 7.46 0.02 2.80
CA ILE A 29 7.79 0.16 1.38
C ILE A 29 6.55 -0.04 0.50
N ARG A 30 5.71 -1.04 0.82
CA ARG A 30 4.47 -1.28 0.08
C ARG A 30 3.53 -0.08 0.18
N ASN A 31 3.29 0.41 1.39
CA ASN A 31 2.42 1.56 1.64
C ASN A 31 2.91 2.82 0.89
N GLN A 32 4.22 3.07 0.88
CA GLN A 32 4.80 4.21 0.18
C GLN A 32 4.67 4.07 -1.35
N LYS A 33 4.84 2.87 -1.88
CA LYS A 33 4.62 2.59 -3.31
C LYS A 33 3.15 2.79 -3.69
N GLU A 34 2.22 2.30 -2.89
CA GLU A 34 0.78 2.49 -3.11
C GLU A 34 0.40 3.98 -3.09
N ARG A 35 0.88 4.74 -2.09
CA ARG A 35 0.69 6.20 -2.02
C ARG A 35 1.19 6.90 -3.27
N LYS A 36 2.45 6.62 -3.66
CA LYS A 36 3.05 7.23 -4.84
C LYS A 36 2.30 6.86 -6.13
N TRP A 37 1.85 5.61 -6.25
CA TRP A 37 1.07 5.18 -7.40
C TRP A 37 -0.27 5.92 -7.46
N ASN A 38 -0.99 6.02 -6.33
CA ASN A 38 -2.25 6.76 -6.24
C ASN A 38 -2.07 8.24 -6.61
N GLU A 39 -1.03 8.90 -6.08
CA GLU A 39 -0.72 10.29 -6.42
C GLU A 39 -0.43 10.47 -7.92
N GLN A 40 0.39 9.58 -8.50
CA GLN A 40 0.74 9.64 -9.91
C GLN A 40 -0.47 9.43 -10.83
N HIS A 41 -1.44 8.62 -10.42
CA HIS A 41 -2.59 8.23 -11.25
C HIS A 41 -3.88 8.94 -10.86
N ALA A 42 -3.88 9.82 -9.84
CA ALA A 42 -5.08 10.48 -9.33
C ALA A 42 -5.87 11.21 -10.42
N ASN A 43 -5.18 11.96 -11.29
CA ASN A 43 -5.83 12.68 -12.38
C ASN A 43 -6.46 11.75 -13.42
N PHE A 44 -5.76 10.68 -13.77
CA PHE A 44 -6.27 9.67 -14.70
C PHE A 44 -7.50 8.97 -14.13
N ILE A 45 -7.42 8.50 -12.88
CA ILE A 45 -8.53 7.85 -12.17
C ILE A 45 -9.73 8.80 -12.09
N THR A 46 -9.50 10.06 -11.74
CA THR A 46 -10.56 11.08 -11.67
C THR A 46 -11.24 11.29 -13.02
N ALA A 47 -10.46 11.46 -14.10
CA ALA A 47 -10.99 11.65 -15.45
C ALA A 47 -11.77 10.42 -15.93
N TYR A 48 -11.23 9.23 -15.68
CA TYR A 48 -11.85 7.97 -16.06
C TYR A 48 -13.16 7.71 -15.28
N ASN A 49 -13.16 7.93 -13.96
CA ASN A 49 -14.37 7.80 -13.14
C ASN A 49 -15.47 8.77 -13.62
N LYS A 50 -15.10 10.02 -13.91
CA LYS A 50 -16.04 10.99 -14.47
C LYS A 50 -16.62 10.52 -15.81
N ASN A 51 -15.79 9.97 -16.69
CA ASN A 51 -16.27 9.43 -17.97
C ASN A 51 -17.29 8.29 -17.72
N ILE A 52 -16.98 7.33 -16.83
CA ILE A 52 -17.92 6.25 -16.48
C ILE A 52 -19.24 6.79 -15.92
N GLU A 53 -19.20 7.80 -15.05
CA GLU A 53 -20.41 8.40 -14.48
C GLU A 53 -21.28 9.07 -15.56
N THR A 54 -20.66 9.66 -16.59
CA THR A 54 -21.39 10.37 -17.65
C THR A 54 -21.81 9.49 -18.82
N GLU A 55 -20.98 8.52 -19.20
CA GLU A 55 -21.10 7.73 -20.44
C GLU A 55 -21.44 6.25 -20.14
N GLY A 56 -21.36 5.83 -18.88
CA GLY A 56 -21.48 4.44 -18.48
C GLY A 56 -20.19 3.66 -18.68
N VAL A 57 -20.21 2.38 -18.30
CA VAL A 57 -19.04 1.49 -18.52
C VAL A 57 -18.96 1.14 -20.01
N ALA A 58 -17.78 1.32 -20.60
CA ALA A 58 -17.55 0.97 -21.99
C ALA A 58 -17.90 -0.50 -22.28
N LEU A 59 -18.55 -0.74 -23.42
CA LEU A 59 -18.97 -2.07 -23.89
C LEU A 59 -19.95 -2.83 -22.97
N GLN A 60 -20.54 -2.15 -21.98
CA GLN A 60 -21.51 -2.75 -21.07
C GLN A 60 -22.70 -3.37 -21.82
N GLU A 61 -23.14 -2.74 -22.91
CA GLU A 61 -24.25 -3.20 -23.75
C GLU A 61 -23.94 -4.51 -24.51
N TRP A 62 -22.67 -4.87 -24.66
CA TRP A 62 -22.23 -6.06 -25.40
C TRP A 62 -21.80 -7.20 -24.46
N ARG A 63 -21.90 -7.00 -23.14
CA ARG A 63 -21.53 -7.98 -22.13
C ARG A 63 -22.58 -9.08 -22.05
N THR A 64 -22.34 -10.19 -22.76
CA THR A 64 -23.13 -11.43 -22.67
C THR A 64 -22.35 -12.47 -21.85
N PHE A 65 -23.05 -13.16 -20.94
CA PHE A 65 -22.51 -14.25 -20.10
C PHE A 65 -23.01 -15.61 -20.58
#